data_AF-A0A0C2XFG1-F1
#
_entry.id   AF-A0A0C2XFG1-F1
#
_cell.length_a   1.000
_cell.length_b   1.000
_cell.length_c   1.000
_cell.angle_alpha   90.00
_cell.angle_beta   90.00
_cell.angle_gamma   90.00
#
_symmetry.space_group_name_H-M   'P 1'
#
loop_
_entity.id
_entity.type
_entity.pdbx_description
1 polymer ?
#
loop_
_entity_poly.entity_id
_entity_poly.type
_entity_poly.pdbx_seq_one_letter_code
_entity_poly.pdbx_strand_id
1 'polypeptide(L)'
;MMYRISSMYNHARKIIVLLLSAYVIEVVAIIVVSLCSSHFGTIVVPPPGVHSCKNKRDNLRNVVWLIVLGLAVKVALHYFYPIRQMHMLHRSSLAYVLLRDSVVFPLIAMLICIINIISSFRLSYFTSQLTRTFSTMFPVVLGCRLILNLRESYYQPFTGEMTLNRRNEPNYDEG
;
A
#
# COMPACT_ATOMS: atom_id res chain seq x y z
N MET A 1 -6.63 -1.82 10.09
CA MET A 1 -6.40 -0.43 9.62
C MET A 1 -7.65 0.27 9.10
N MET A 2 -8.54 -0.43 8.36
CA MET A 2 -9.74 0.19 7.76
C MET A 2 -10.60 1.03 8.72
N TYR A 3 -10.77 0.58 9.97
CA TYR A 3 -11.62 1.27 10.94
C TYR A 3 -11.11 2.68 11.31
N ARG A 4 -9.79 2.87 11.40
CA ARG A 4 -9.18 4.19 11.66
C ARG A 4 -9.31 5.14 10.47
N ILE A 5 -9.19 4.61 9.25
CA ILE A 5 -9.37 5.40 8.02
C ILE A 5 -10.84 5.84 7.88
N SER A 6 -11.80 4.95 8.18
CA SER A 6 -13.23 5.28 8.21
C SER A 6 -13.54 6.41 9.19
N SER A 7 -12.89 6.40 10.36
CA SER A 7 -13.07 7.43 11.39
C SER A 7 -12.49 8.79 10.99
N MET A 8 -11.40 8.86 10.22
CA MET A 8 -10.82 10.13 9.75
C MET A 8 -11.69 10.82 8.69
N TYR A 9 -12.40 10.05 7.86
CA TYR A 9 -13.24 10.60 6.78
C TYR A 9 -14.71 10.78 7.18
N ASN A 10 -14.95 10.97 8.48
CA ASN A 10 -16.29 11.17 9.04
C ASN A 10 -17.32 10.13 8.56
N HIS A 11 -16.89 8.86 8.43
CA HIS A 11 -17.72 7.75 7.95
C HIS A 11 -18.42 8.02 6.60
N ALA A 12 -17.79 8.77 5.70
CA ALA A 12 -18.30 8.97 4.36
C ALA A 12 -18.55 7.60 3.69
N ARG A 13 -19.82 7.24 3.49
CA ARG A 13 -20.24 5.91 3.00
C ARG A 13 -19.53 5.50 1.72
N LYS A 14 -19.20 6.47 0.85
CA LYS A 14 -18.47 6.25 -0.41
C LYS A 14 -17.10 5.60 -0.20
N ILE A 15 -16.34 6.05 0.81
CA ILE A 15 -14.99 5.55 1.09
C ILE A 15 -15.06 4.15 1.70
N ILE A 16 -16.05 3.91 2.59
CA ILE A 16 -16.27 2.59 3.19
C ILE A 16 -16.65 1.56 2.11
N VAL A 17 -17.59 1.91 1.23
CA VAL A 17 -18.00 1.02 0.12
C VAL A 17 -16.82 0.74 -0.81
N LEU A 18 -16.01 1.75 -1.13
CA LEU A 18 -14.82 1.58 -1.96
C LEU A 18 -13.81 0.62 -1.30
N LEU A 19 -13.46 0.84 -0.03
CA LEU A 19 -12.52 -0.01 0.72
C LEU A 19 -13.04 -1.45 0.83
N LEU A 20 -14.32 -1.64 1.16
CA LEU A 20 -14.93 -2.96 1.28
C LEU A 20 -14.93 -3.68 -0.08
N SER A 21 -15.27 -2.98 -1.17
CA SER A 21 -15.26 -3.56 -2.51
C SER A 21 -13.86 -3.99 -2.95
N ALA A 22 -12.83 -3.17 -2.66
CA ALA A 22 -11.44 -3.50 -2.98
C ALA A 22 -10.98 -4.74 -2.20
N TYR A 23 -11.34 -4.86 -0.92
CA TYR A 23 -11.03 -6.03 -0.11
C TYR A 23 -11.72 -7.30 -0.61
N VAL A 24 -13.01 -7.22 -0.97
CA VAL A 24 -13.73 -8.36 -1.54
C VAL A 24 -13.09 -8.80 -2.86
N ILE A 25 -12.73 -7.87 -3.74
CA ILE A 25 -12.03 -8.15 -5.00
C ILE A 25 -10.69 -8.85 -4.73
N GLU A 26 -9.93 -8.38 -3.74
CA GLU A 26 -8.66 -8.99 -3.34
C GLU A 26 -8.84 -10.43 -2.86
N VAL A 27 -9.81 -10.69 -1.97
CA VAL A 27 -10.12 -12.03 -1.46
C VAL A 27 -10.55 -12.97 -2.59
N VAL A 28 -11.43 -12.51 -3.48
CA VAL A 28 -11.88 -13.29 -4.64
C VAL A 28 -10.71 -13.60 -5.56
N ALA A 29 -9.84 -12.63 -5.84
CA ALA A 29 -8.65 -12.85 -6.66
C ALA A 29 -7.72 -13.89 -6.03
N ILE A 30 -7.46 -13.84 -4.72
CA ILE A 30 -6.63 -14.82 -4.02
C ILE A 30 -7.25 -16.23 -4.14
N ILE A 31 -8.56 -16.37 -3.93
CA ILE A 31 -9.26 -17.65 -4.02
C ILE A 31 -9.15 -18.21 -5.45
N VAL A 32 -9.44 -17.40 -6.47
CA VAL A 32 -9.37 -17.82 -7.87
C VAL A 32 -7.97 -18.28 -8.24
N VAL A 33 -6.94 -17.55 -7.82
CA VAL A 33 -5.54 -17.90 -8.10
C VAL A 33 -5.14 -19.19 -7.40
N SER A 34 -5.60 -19.41 -6.17
CA SER A 34 -5.35 -20.64 -5.42
C SER A 34 -6.02 -21.85 -6.08
N LEU A 35 -7.28 -21.72 -6.52
CA LEU A 35 -8.02 -22.78 -7.21
C LEU A 35 -7.46 -23.08 -8.60
N CYS A 36 -7.09 -22.04 -9.34
CA CYS A 36 -6.38 -22.21 -10.60
C CYS A 36 -5.04 -22.91 -10.40
N SER A 37 -4.33 -22.58 -9.30
CA SER A 37 -3.05 -23.20 -8.99
C SER A 37 -3.16 -24.69 -8.69
N SER A 38 -4.19 -25.09 -7.93
CA SER A 38 -4.41 -26.50 -7.63
C SER A 38 -4.81 -27.30 -8.88
N HIS A 39 -5.56 -26.69 -9.80
CA HIS A 39 -6.00 -27.35 -11.01
C HIS A 39 -4.88 -27.53 -12.05
N PHE A 40 -4.02 -26.53 -12.27
CA PHE A 40 -3.24 -26.45 -13.52
C PHE A 40 -1.74 -26.71 -13.48
N GLY A 41 -0.99 -26.62 -12.38
CA GLY A 41 0.48 -26.62 -12.54
C GLY A 41 1.14 -27.94 -13.00
N THR A 42 2.44 -28.09 -12.79
CA THR A 42 3.15 -29.31 -13.23
C THR A 42 4.02 -29.90 -12.14
N ILE A 43 4.20 -31.21 -12.21
CA ILE A 43 4.94 -31.99 -11.23
C ILE A 43 6.43 -31.56 -11.24
N VAL A 44 6.90 -30.92 -10.18
CA VAL A 44 8.33 -30.61 -9.97
C VAL A 44 8.93 -31.69 -9.07
N VAL A 45 10.05 -32.29 -9.48
CA VAL A 45 10.77 -33.29 -8.67
C VAL A 45 11.69 -32.56 -7.70
N PRO A 46 11.53 -32.69 -6.38
CA PRO A 46 12.43 -32.07 -5.41
C PRO A 46 13.80 -32.80 -5.38
N PRO A 47 14.88 -32.12 -4.95
CA PRO A 47 16.17 -32.74 -4.72
C PRO A 47 16.10 -33.81 -3.62
N PRO A 48 16.91 -34.88 -3.69
CA PRO A 48 16.87 -36.00 -2.76
C PRO A 48 17.18 -35.54 -1.32
N GLY A 49 16.45 -36.09 -0.35
CA GLY A 49 16.57 -35.74 1.07
C GLY A 49 15.63 -34.62 1.54
N VAL A 50 14.91 -33.95 0.64
CA VAL A 50 13.87 -32.98 1.00
C VAL A 50 12.52 -33.55 0.60
N HIS A 51 11.75 -34.05 1.58
CA HIS A 51 10.33 -34.38 1.40
C HIS A 51 9.52 -33.08 1.26
N SER A 52 9.73 -32.32 0.19
CA SER A 52 8.87 -31.20 -0.16
C SER A 52 7.61 -31.76 -0.82
N CYS A 53 6.45 -31.38 -0.28
CA CYS A 53 5.18 -31.57 -0.96
C CYS A 53 5.29 -31.03 -2.39
N LYS A 54 4.99 -31.91 -3.36
CA LYS A 54 5.14 -31.71 -4.80
C LYS A 54 4.22 -30.57 -5.25
N ASN A 55 4.67 -29.33 -5.13
CA ASN A 55 3.82 -28.19 -5.45
C ASN A 55 3.93 -27.85 -6.94
N LYS A 56 2.80 -27.95 -7.63
CA LYS A 56 2.63 -27.62 -9.04
C LYS A 56 3.17 -26.18 -9.29
N ARG A 57 4.12 -26.00 -10.23
CA ARG A 57 4.66 -24.66 -10.54
C ARG A 57 3.72 -23.93 -11.51
N ASP A 58 2.82 -23.15 -10.95
CA ASP A 58 1.78 -22.46 -11.72
C ASP A 58 2.27 -21.22 -12.47
N ASN A 59 2.27 -21.30 -13.79
CA ASN A 59 2.44 -20.14 -14.70
C ASN A 59 1.36 -19.06 -14.46
N LEU A 60 0.18 -19.46 -13.99
CA LEU A 60 -0.91 -18.56 -13.62
C LEU A 60 -0.49 -17.53 -12.56
N ARG A 61 0.41 -17.89 -11.64
CA ARG A 61 0.89 -16.96 -10.63
C ARG A 61 1.62 -15.76 -11.24
N ASN A 62 2.42 -15.97 -12.29
CA ASN A 62 3.13 -14.87 -12.95
C ASN A 62 2.16 -13.93 -13.67
N VAL A 63 1.08 -14.47 -14.26
CA VAL A 63 0.03 -13.67 -14.90
C VAL A 63 -0.68 -12.77 -13.89
N VAL A 64 -0.97 -13.29 -12.70
CA VAL A 64 -1.61 -12.51 -11.62
C VAL A 64 -0.73 -11.35 -11.20
N TRP A 65 0.58 -11.59 -11.00
CA TRP A 65 1.51 -10.51 -10.66
C TRP A 65 1.62 -9.45 -11.76
N LEU A 66 1.55 -9.84 -13.03
CA LEU A 66 1.51 -8.89 -14.15
C LEU A 66 0.22 -8.07 -14.16
N ILE A 67 -0.93 -8.67 -13.85
CA ILE A 67 -2.20 -7.94 -13.72
C ILE A 67 -2.14 -6.96 -12.54
N VAL A 68 -1.65 -7.40 -11.38
CA VAL A 68 -1.47 -6.56 -10.20
C VAL A 68 -0.50 -5.41 -10.49
N LEU A 69 0.62 -5.68 -11.18
CA LEU A 69 1.56 -4.65 -11.62
C LEU A 69 0.88 -3.66 -12.58
N GLY A 70 0.12 -4.15 -13.56
CA GLY A 70 -0.61 -3.30 -14.51
C GLY A 70 -1.61 -2.37 -13.82
N LEU A 71 -2.36 -2.89 -12.83
CA LEU A 71 -3.25 -2.08 -12.01
C LEU A 71 -2.49 -1.05 -11.17
N ALA A 72 -1.37 -1.46 -10.55
CA ALA A 72 -0.52 -0.56 -9.77
C ALA A 72 0.06 0.58 -10.64
N VAL A 73 0.55 0.26 -11.85
CA VAL A 73 1.02 1.24 -12.84
C VAL A 73 -0.12 2.18 -13.22
N LYS A 74 -1.29 1.66 -13.54
CA LYS A 74 -2.45 2.47 -13.95
C LYS A 74 -2.86 3.46 -12.86
N VAL A 75 -2.94 2.98 -11.61
CA VAL A 75 -3.27 3.83 -10.46
C VAL A 75 -2.18 4.86 -10.22
N ALA A 76 -0.90 4.46 -10.28
CA ALA A 76 0.22 5.38 -10.13
C ALA A 76 0.17 6.47 -11.21
N LEU A 77 0.00 6.12 -12.49
CA LEU A 77 -0.09 7.07 -13.60
C LEU A 77 -1.28 8.02 -13.46
N HIS A 78 -2.45 7.48 -13.10
CA HIS A 78 -3.65 8.29 -12.85
C HIS A 78 -3.42 9.29 -11.71
N TYR A 79 -2.64 8.92 -10.69
CA TYR A 79 -2.29 9.80 -9.58
C TYR A 79 -1.21 10.82 -9.97
N PHE A 80 -0.23 10.43 -10.77
CA PHE A 80 0.88 11.29 -11.23
C PHE A 80 0.42 12.38 -12.21
N TYR A 81 -0.59 12.10 -13.05
CA TYR A 81 -1.07 13.05 -14.05
C TYR A 81 -1.57 14.39 -13.45
N PRO A 82 -2.50 14.42 -12.48
CA PRO A 82 -2.97 15.66 -11.87
C PRO A 82 -1.89 16.35 -11.01
N ILE A 83 -0.98 15.59 -10.40
CA ILE A 83 0.15 16.15 -9.64
C ILE A 83 1.09 16.94 -10.55
N ARG A 84 1.39 16.39 -11.73
CA ARG A 84 2.24 17.07 -12.72
C ARG A 84 1.61 18.40 -13.17
N GLN A 85 0.28 18.46 -13.24
CA GLN A 85 -0.46 19.66 -13.60
C GLN A 85 -0.47 20.71 -12.46
N MET A 86 -0.52 20.25 -11.19
CA MET A 86 -0.46 21.10 -10.00
C MET A 86 0.95 21.64 -9.67
N HIS A 87 2.02 20.95 -10.11
CA HIS A 87 3.41 21.32 -9.84
C HIS A 87 3.82 22.68 -10.47
N MET A 88 3.04 23.18 -11.44
CA MET A 88 3.25 24.50 -12.02
C MET A 88 2.59 25.64 -11.24
N LEU A 89 1.64 25.36 -10.33
CA LEU A 89 0.74 26.42 -9.84
C LEU A 89 1.00 26.93 -8.41
N HIS A 90 1.72 26.22 -7.52
CA HIS A 90 2.02 26.80 -6.19
C HIS A 90 3.20 26.15 -5.45
N ARG A 91 4.21 26.96 -5.12
CA ARG A 91 5.53 26.56 -4.59
C ARG A 91 5.57 26.35 -3.06
N SER A 92 4.44 26.42 -2.37
CA SER A 92 4.44 26.59 -0.90
C SER A 92 3.20 26.08 -0.19
N SER A 93 2.59 24.98 -0.65
CA SER A 93 1.50 24.35 0.10
C SER A 93 1.87 22.97 0.62
N LEU A 94 1.44 22.73 1.85
CA LEU A 94 1.36 21.48 2.61
C LEU A 94 1.00 20.24 1.78
N ALA A 95 0.29 20.42 0.66
CA ALA A 95 0.01 19.38 -0.32
C ALA A 95 1.30 18.78 -0.94
N TYR A 96 2.38 19.55 -1.10
CA TYR A 96 3.66 19.05 -1.61
C TYR A 96 4.32 18.04 -0.67
N VAL A 97 4.24 18.27 0.65
CA VAL A 97 4.82 17.36 1.66
C VAL A 97 3.97 16.09 1.78
N LEU A 98 2.64 16.23 1.80
CA LEU A 98 1.72 15.09 1.78
C LEU A 98 1.81 14.27 0.48
N LEU A 99 1.96 14.93 -0.67
CA LEU A 99 2.16 14.26 -1.95
C LEU A 99 3.51 13.56 -2.01
N ARG A 100 4.56 14.16 -1.46
CA ARG A 100 5.89 13.53 -1.41
C ARG A 100 5.86 12.21 -0.65
N ASP A 101 5.23 12.15 0.53
CA ASP A 101 5.17 10.90 1.29
C ASP A 101 4.12 9.93 0.77
N SER A 102 2.99 10.41 0.24
CA SER A 102 1.94 9.53 -0.30
C SER A 102 2.26 8.92 -1.67
N VAL A 103 3.06 9.58 -2.50
CA VAL A 103 3.50 9.08 -3.83
C VAL A 103 4.64 8.07 -3.72
N VAL A 104 5.47 8.18 -2.68
CA VAL A 104 6.54 7.20 -2.43
C VAL A 104 5.95 5.83 -2.11
N PHE A 105 4.77 5.74 -1.48
CA PHE A 105 4.11 4.47 -1.18
C PHE A 105 3.76 3.61 -2.42
N PRO A 106 3.01 4.10 -3.44
CA PRO A 106 2.74 3.33 -4.64
C PRO A 106 4.02 3.06 -5.46
N LEU A 107 5.03 3.93 -5.41
CA LEU A 107 6.34 3.67 -6.02
C LEU A 107 7.06 2.50 -5.36
N ILE A 108 7.07 2.42 -4.03
CA ILE A 108 7.66 1.29 -3.32
C ILE A 108 6.86 0.00 -3.57
N ALA A 109 5.52 0.08 -3.57
CA ALA A 109 4.67 -1.06 -3.90
C ALA A 109 4.94 -1.60 -5.32
N MET A 110 5.08 -0.69 -6.29
CA MET A 110 5.50 -1.00 -7.66
C MET A 110 6.88 -1.68 -7.70
N LEU A 111 7.86 -1.15 -6.97
CA LEU A 111 9.20 -1.72 -6.87
C LEU A 111 9.15 -3.15 -6.30
N ILE A 112 8.38 -3.39 -5.25
CA ILE A 112 8.19 -4.71 -4.65
C ILE A 112 7.54 -5.67 -5.65
N CYS A 113 6.54 -5.22 -6.42
CA CYS A 113 5.93 -6.04 -7.46
C CYS A 113 6.94 -6.43 -8.55
N ILE A 114 7.77 -5.49 -9.00
CA ILE A 114 8.85 -5.75 -9.97
C ILE A 114 9.84 -6.77 -9.41
N ILE A 115 10.29 -6.59 -8.16
CA ILE A 115 11.23 -7.51 -7.50
C ILE A 115 10.60 -8.91 -7.36
N ASN A 116 9.32 -9.01 -7.02
CA ASN A 116 8.60 -10.29 -6.93
C ASN A 116 8.49 -10.99 -8.29
N ILE A 117 8.25 -10.23 -9.36
CA ILE A 117 8.22 -10.75 -10.74
C ILE A 117 9.61 -11.25 -11.14
N ILE A 118 10.66 -10.44 -10.97
CA ILE A 118 12.04 -10.82 -11.30
C ILE A 118 12.45 -12.06 -10.49
N SER A 119 12.11 -12.08 -9.21
CA SER A 119 12.39 -13.22 -8.31
C SER A 119 11.70 -14.49 -8.77
N SER A 120 10.47 -14.38 -9.28
CA SER A 120 9.72 -15.52 -9.80
C SER A 120 10.33 -16.10 -11.09
N PHE A 121 11.03 -15.29 -11.89
CA PHE A 121 11.68 -15.73 -13.13
C PHE A 121 13.09 -16.30 -12.94
N ARG A 122 13.88 -15.77 -11.99
CA ARG A 122 15.33 -16.02 -11.94
C ARG A 122 15.86 -16.59 -10.62
N LEU A 123 15.12 -16.49 -9.51
CA LEU A 123 15.71 -16.73 -8.19
C LEU A 123 15.33 -18.06 -7.53
N SER A 124 16.24 -18.50 -6.66
CA SER A 124 16.12 -19.68 -5.80
C SER A 124 14.85 -19.64 -4.94
N TYR A 125 14.35 -20.82 -4.58
CA TYR A 125 13.14 -21.01 -3.76
C TYR A 125 13.17 -20.18 -2.47
N PHE A 126 14.34 -20.09 -1.83
CA PHE A 126 14.54 -19.33 -0.61
C PHE A 126 14.26 -17.83 -0.80
N THR A 127 14.81 -17.22 -1.85
CA THR A 127 14.60 -15.79 -2.10
C THR A 127 13.16 -15.49 -2.47
N SER A 128 12.48 -16.41 -3.16
CA SER A 128 11.05 -16.32 -3.46
C SER A 128 10.16 -16.34 -2.21
N GLN A 129 10.55 -17.08 -1.17
CA GLN A 129 9.83 -17.05 0.11
C GLN A 129 10.05 -15.72 0.83
N LEU A 130 11.29 -15.25 0.91
CA LEU A 130 11.60 -13.96 1.54
C LEU A 130 10.83 -12.81 0.90
N THR A 131 10.81 -12.73 -0.43
CA THR A 131 10.09 -11.68 -1.15
C THR A 131 8.60 -11.66 -0.83
N ARG A 132 7.97 -12.84 -0.69
CA ARG A 132 6.56 -12.92 -0.29
C ARG A 132 6.33 -12.38 1.12
N THR A 133 7.16 -12.80 2.08
CA THR A 133 7.07 -12.31 3.45
C THR A 133 7.25 -10.80 3.52
N PHE A 134 8.25 -10.26 2.82
CA PHE A 134 8.45 -8.83 2.71
C PHE A 134 7.24 -8.12 2.07
N SER A 135 6.69 -8.68 0.99
CA SER A 135 5.51 -8.15 0.33
C SER A 135 4.28 -8.10 1.24
N THR A 136 4.16 -9.01 2.21
CA THR A 136 3.06 -8.98 3.20
C THR A 136 3.31 -8.02 4.37
N MET A 137 4.57 -7.83 4.76
CA MET A 137 4.94 -6.95 5.88
C MET A 137 4.97 -5.47 5.47
N PHE A 138 5.41 -5.18 4.25
CA PHE A 138 5.57 -3.81 3.77
C PHE A 138 4.28 -2.97 3.82
N PRO A 139 3.11 -3.48 3.39
CA PRO A 139 1.84 -2.77 3.50
C PRO A 139 1.47 -2.38 4.94
N VAL A 140 1.82 -3.21 5.92
CA VAL A 140 1.57 -2.93 7.35
C VAL A 140 2.42 -1.75 7.81
N VAL A 141 3.72 -1.77 7.49
CA VAL A 141 4.65 -0.70 7.87
C VAL A 141 4.30 0.62 7.17
N LEU A 142 4.03 0.57 5.86
CA LEU A 142 3.65 1.75 5.10
C LEU A 142 2.29 2.30 5.54
N GLY A 143 1.33 1.42 5.83
CA GLY A 143 0.05 1.82 6.38
C GLY A 143 0.20 2.56 7.71
N CYS A 144 1.10 2.10 8.60
CA CYS A 144 1.33 2.76 9.90
C CYS A 144 1.87 4.18 9.71
N ARG A 145 2.82 4.36 8.79
CA ARG A 145 3.39 5.69 8.48
C ARG A 145 2.37 6.61 7.80
N LEU A 146 1.58 6.08 6.88
CA LEU A 146 0.51 6.83 6.23
C LEU A 146 -0.48 7.39 7.27
N ILE A 147 -0.87 6.58 8.27
CA ILE A 147 -1.77 7.02 9.34
C ILE A 147 -1.15 8.13 10.19
N LEU A 148 0.14 8.04 10.53
CA LEU A 148 0.81 9.07 11.32
C LEU A 148 0.89 10.39 10.55
N ASN A 149 1.26 10.35 9.28
CA ASN A 149 1.33 11.54 8.43
C ASN A 149 -0.06 12.18 8.20
N LEU A 150 -1.10 11.36 8.04
CA LEU A 150 -2.47 11.85 7.96
C LEU A 150 -2.92 12.51 9.27
N ARG A 151 -2.52 11.95 10.41
CA ARG A 151 -2.84 12.52 11.71
C ARG A 151 -2.21 13.90 11.87
N GLU A 152 -0.92 14.03 11.59
CA GLU A 152 -0.20 15.29 11.72
C GLU A 152 -0.77 16.39 10.82
N SER A 153 -1.06 16.04 9.56
CA SER A 153 -1.68 16.98 8.62
C SER A 153 -3.12 17.39 9.00
N TYR A 154 -3.90 16.47 9.58
CA TYR A 154 -5.24 16.79 10.07
C TYR A 154 -5.23 17.78 11.23
N TYR A 155 -4.24 17.70 12.13
CA TYR A 155 -4.14 18.61 13.28
C TYR A 155 -3.46 19.95 12.97
N GLN A 156 -2.68 20.04 11.90
CA GLN A 156 -1.95 21.25 11.54
C GLN A 156 -2.81 22.54 11.47
N PRO A 157 -4.02 22.59 10.86
CA PRO A 157 -4.83 23.81 10.83
C PRO A 157 -5.29 24.29 12.20
N PHE A 158 -5.43 23.38 13.19
CA PHE A 158 -5.89 23.72 14.54
C PHE A 158 -4.78 24.28 15.43
N THR A 159 -3.51 24.16 15.04
CA THR A 159 -2.39 24.72 15.82
C THR A 159 -2.43 26.25 15.91
N GLY A 160 -3.00 26.92 14.90
CA GLY A 160 -3.23 28.36 14.91
C GLY A 160 -4.29 28.80 15.94
N GLU A 161 -5.34 28.01 16.12
CA GLU A 161 -6.42 28.32 17.08
C GLU A 161 -5.96 28.12 18.53
N MET A 162 -5.15 27.09 18.80
CA MET A 162 -4.60 26.84 20.15
C MET A 162 -3.63 27.95 20.60
N THR A 163 -2.82 28.48 19.68
CA THR A 163 -1.90 29.58 20.00
C THR A 163 -2.64 30.90 20.24
N LEU A 164 -3.79 31.11 19.58
CA LEU A 164 -4.63 32.28 19.81
C LEU A 164 -5.29 32.22 21.20
N ASN A 165 -5.77 31.04 21.62
CA ASN A 165 -6.37 30.87 22.95
C ASN A 165 -5.35 31.05 24.08
N ARG A 166 -4.11 30.56 23.91
CA ARG A 166 -3.05 30.70 24.91
C ARG A 166 -2.62 32.16 25.16
N ARG A 167 -2.75 33.06 24.17
CA ARG A 167 -2.45 34.49 24.37
C ARG A 167 -3.47 35.23 25.24
N ASN A 168 -4.67 34.68 25.38
CA ASN A 168 -5.75 35.31 26.14
C ASN A 168 -5.80 34.83 27.60
N GLU A 169 -4.93 33.90 28.01
CA GLU A 169 -4.81 33.49 29.41
C GLU A 169 -4.07 34.57 30.21
N PRO A 170 -4.68 35.13 31.28
CA PRO A 170 -4.00 36.11 32.13
C PRO A 170 -2.78 35.48 32.80
N ASN A 171 -1.66 36.20 32.78
CA ASN A 171 -0.40 35.74 33.36
C ASN A 171 -0.49 35.81 34.89
N TYR A 172 -0.63 34.67 35.56
CA TYR A 172 -0.74 34.59 37.02
C TYR A 172 0.63 34.53 37.73
N ASP A 173 1.74 34.56 36.98
CA ASP A 173 3.09 34.34 37.52
C ASP A 173 3.80 35.62 38.02
N GLU A 174 3.10 36.76 38.19
CA GLU A 174 3.68 38.01 38.73
C GLU A 174 3.35 38.26 40.22
N GLY A 175 3.24 37.20 41.04
CA GLY A 175 2.97 37.28 42.48
C GLY A 175 4.18 37.04 43.38
#